data_AF-A0A8S9N842-F1
#
_entry.id   AF-A0A8S9N842-F1
#
_cell.length_a   1.000
_cell.length_b   1.000
_cell.length_c   1.000
_cell.angle_alpha   90.00
_cell.angle_beta   90.00
_cell.angle_gamma   90.00
#
_symmetry.space_group_name_H-M   'P 1'
#
loop_
_entity.id
_entity.type
_entity.pdbx_description
1 polymer ?
#
loop_
_entity_poly.entity_id
_entity_poly.type
_entity_poly.pdbx_seq_one_letter_code
_entity_poly.pdbx_strand_id
1 'polypeptide(L)'
;MWIFFSTLFLFFFTIITTFLAILTASTSQALHPDELNALGEIATTLGIKRLNLSDGDPCFSRTLNIGGVVSDETNNTIACDCSFNNNMTCHITELILKSISLSGKLPPELAKLQYLQKM
;
A
#
# COMPACT_ATOMS: atom_id res chain seq x y z
N MET A 1 -2.57 -33.60 43.33
CA MET A 1 -1.77 -33.69 42.10
C MET A 1 -2.52 -33.19 40.86
N TRP A 2 -3.73 -33.68 40.58
CA TRP A 2 -4.49 -33.33 39.36
C TRP A 2 -4.96 -31.86 39.28
N ILE A 3 -5.28 -31.24 40.41
CA ILE A 3 -5.77 -29.85 40.48
C ILE A 3 -4.67 -28.87 40.05
N PHE A 4 -3.43 -29.09 40.50
CA PHE A 4 -2.26 -28.30 40.11
C PHE A 4 -1.95 -28.42 38.61
N PHE A 5 -2.12 -29.62 38.04
CA PHE A 5 -1.92 -29.85 36.62
C PHE A 5 -2.99 -29.14 35.78
N SER A 6 -4.24 -29.12 36.25
CA SER A 6 -5.36 -28.42 35.62
C SER A 6 -5.19 -26.89 35.65
N THR A 7 -4.78 -26.32 36.79
CA THR A 7 -4.52 -24.87 36.90
C THR A 7 -3.36 -24.42 36.04
N LEU A 8 -2.29 -25.23 35.95
CA LEU A 8 -1.12 -24.93 35.12
C LEU A 8 -1.47 -25.01 33.62
N PHE A 9 -2.30 -25.98 33.22
CA PHE A 9 -2.77 -26.13 31.85
C PHE A 9 -3.65 -24.96 31.40
N LEU A 10 -4.58 -24.49 32.26
CA LEU A 10 -5.42 -23.32 31.97
C LEU A 10 -4.59 -22.03 31.85
N PHE A 11 -3.55 -21.87 32.68
CA PHE A 11 -2.66 -20.71 32.61
C PHE A 11 -1.85 -20.67 31.31
N PHE A 12 -1.45 -21.83 30.79
CA PHE A 12 -0.73 -21.91 29.52
C PHE A 12 -1.64 -21.57 28.33
N PHE A 13 -2.90 -22.00 28.37
CA PHE A 13 -3.88 -21.73 27.33
C PHE A 13 -4.28 -20.25 27.27
N THR A 14 -4.37 -19.56 28.42
CA THR A 14 -4.63 -18.11 28.47
C THR A 14 -3.46 -17.29 27.93
N ILE A 15 -2.21 -17.70 28.21
CA ILE A 15 -1.02 -17.04 27.65
C ILE A 15 -0.92 -17.24 26.13
N ILE A 16 -1.22 -18.44 25.61
CA ILE A 16 -1.22 -18.70 24.16
C ILE A 16 -2.29 -17.86 23.44
N THR A 17 -3.51 -17.81 23.99
CA THR A 17 -4.62 -17.08 23.37
C THR A 17 -4.42 -15.56 23.39
N THR A 18 -3.84 -15.02 24.48
CA THR A 18 -3.48 -13.59 24.55
C THR A 18 -2.34 -13.24 23.60
N PHE A 19 -1.33 -14.11 23.44
CA PHE A 19 -0.26 -13.89 22.47
C PHE A 19 -0.79 -13.92 21.02
N LEU A 20 -1.67 -14.86 20.68
CA LEU A 20 -2.26 -14.96 19.33
C LEU A 20 -3.09 -13.72 18.94
N ALA A 21 -3.76 -13.09 19.91
CA ALA A 21 -4.59 -11.90 19.68
C ALA A 21 -3.76 -10.63 19.37
N ILE A 22 -2.48 -10.59 19.77
CA ILE A 22 -1.59 -9.45 19.51
C ILE A 22 -1.04 -9.49 18.08
N LEU A 23 -0.90 -10.69 17.48
CA LEU A 23 -0.35 -10.83 16.12
C LEU A 23 -1.32 -10.41 15.00
N THR A 24 -2.62 -10.26 15.28
CA THR A 24 -3.64 -9.96 14.25
C THR A 24 -4.02 -8.48 14.18
N ALA A 25 -3.40 -7.61 14.98
CA ALA A 25 -3.70 -6.19 15.03
C ALA A 25 -2.65 -5.34 14.30
N SER A 26 -2.45 -5.60 13.01
CA SER A 26 -1.80 -4.65 12.10
C SER A 26 -2.86 -4.03 11.20
N THR A 27 -3.57 -3.02 11.71
CA THR A 27 -4.41 -2.14 10.89
C THR A 27 -3.49 -1.16 10.14
N SER A 28 -2.78 -1.64 9.12
CA SER A 28 -2.14 -0.72 8.18
C SER A 28 -3.24 0.08 7.50
N GLN A 29 -3.18 1.42 7.57
CA GLN A 29 -4.04 2.24 6.74
C GLN A 29 -3.87 1.82 5.29
N ALA A 30 -4.99 1.51 4.63
CA ALA A 30 -4.97 1.00 3.27
C ALA A 30 -5.34 2.12 2.30
N LEU A 31 -4.58 2.22 1.22
CA LEU A 31 -4.93 3.00 0.05
C LEU A 31 -6.30 2.59 -0.49
N HIS A 32 -7.08 3.59 -0.91
CA HIS A 32 -8.41 3.35 -1.44
C HIS A 32 -8.35 2.38 -2.64
N PRO A 33 -9.18 1.32 -2.68
CA PRO A 33 -9.08 0.26 -3.69
C PRO A 33 -9.26 0.79 -5.11
N ASP A 34 -10.12 1.80 -5.30
CA ASP A 34 -10.33 2.43 -6.60
C ASP A 34 -9.10 3.17 -7.11
N GLU A 35 -8.33 3.79 -6.21
CA GLU A 35 -7.09 4.48 -6.57
C GLU A 35 -5.97 3.49 -6.86
N LEU A 36 -5.91 2.39 -6.12
CA LEU A 36 -5.00 1.28 -6.40
C LEU A 36 -5.28 0.69 -7.78
N ASN A 37 -6.56 0.48 -8.13
CA ASN A 37 -6.95 0.01 -9.46
C ASN A 37 -6.61 1.05 -10.54
N ALA A 38 -6.92 2.33 -10.31
CA ALA A 38 -6.58 3.41 -11.24
C ALA A 38 -5.07 3.48 -11.49
N LEU A 39 -4.24 3.27 -10.47
CA LEU A 39 -2.78 3.22 -10.60
C LEU A 39 -2.31 2.08 -11.50
N GLY A 40 -2.95 0.91 -11.39
CA GLY A 40 -2.71 -0.22 -12.30
C GLY A 40 -3.12 0.08 -13.75
N GLU A 41 -4.25 0.73 -13.96
CA GLU A 41 -4.69 1.17 -15.29
C GLU A 41 -3.75 2.22 -15.89
N ILE A 42 -3.36 3.24 -15.11
CA ILE A 42 -2.39 4.27 -15.50
C ILE A 42 -1.09 3.60 -15.96
N ALA A 43 -0.57 2.68 -15.16
CA ALA A 43 0.66 1.96 -15.53
C ALA A 43 0.50 1.17 -16.83
N THR A 44 -0.65 0.53 -17.03
CA THR A 44 -0.95 -0.18 -18.28
C THR A 44 -0.99 0.77 -19.47
N THR A 45 -1.68 1.90 -19.34
CA THR A 45 -1.77 2.95 -20.38
C THR A 45 -0.39 3.55 -20.70
N LEU A 46 0.47 3.69 -19.70
CA LEU A 46 1.84 4.17 -19.86
C LEU A 46 2.82 3.10 -20.38
N GLY A 47 2.35 1.88 -20.64
CA GLY A 47 3.19 0.78 -21.14
C GLY A 47 4.14 0.20 -20.10
N ILE A 48 3.89 0.45 -18.82
CA ILE A 48 4.66 -0.09 -17.69
C ILE A 48 4.31 -1.57 -17.53
N LYS A 49 5.23 -2.44 -17.94
CA LYS A 49 5.00 -3.89 -17.95
C LYS A 49 5.13 -4.55 -16.58
N ARG A 50 5.82 -3.92 -15.62
CA ARG A 50 6.04 -4.49 -14.28
C ARG A 50 5.89 -3.44 -13.18
N LEU A 51 4.68 -2.91 -13.02
CA LEU A 51 4.34 -2.19 -11.80
C LEU A 51 4.20 -3.21 -10.65
N ASN A 52 5.04 -3.13 -9.62
CA ASN A 52 4.90 -4.02 -8.47
C ASN A 52 4.01 -3.40 -7.40
N LEU A 53 2.71 -3.73 -7.42
CA LEU A 53 1.74 -3.37 -6.38
C LEU A 53 1.66 -4.43 -5.27
N SER A 54 2.40 -5.54 -5.41
CA SER A 54 2.36 -6.68 -4.48
C SER A 54 3.34 -6.56 -3.31
N ASP A 55 4.27 -5.60 -3.35
CA ASP A 55 5.29 -5.38 -2.29
C ASP A 55 4.75 -4.62 -1.06
N GLY A 56 3.46 -4.31 -1.04
CA GLY A 56 2.79 -3.58 0.04
C GLY A 56 2.08 -2.33 -0.45
N ASP A 57 1.56 -1.54 0.48
CA ASP A 57 0.87 -0.29 0.14
C ASP A 57 1.87 0.72 -0.45
N PRO A 58 1.66 1.21 -1.69
CA PRO A 58 2.58 2.15 -2.32
C PRO A 58 2.65 3.50 -1.59
N CYS A 59 1.62 3.88 -0.83
CA CYS A 59 1.66 5.05 0.05
C CYS A 59 2.64 4.90 1.21
N PHE A 60 2.86 3.67 1.68
CA PHE A 60 3.80 3.40 2.77
C PHE A 60 5.24 3.40 2.28
N SER A 61 5.51 2.78 1.12
CA SER A 61 6.85 2.75 0.52
C SER A 61 7.28 4.09 -0.07
N ARG A 62 6.32 5.00 -0.33
CA ARG A 62 6.48 6.31 -1.02
C ARG A 62 7.21 6.23 -2.36
N THR A 63 7.35 5.02 -2.89
CA THR A 63 8.19 4.71 -4.03
C THR A 63 7.43 3.76 -4.94
N LEU A 64 7.37 4.10 -6.22
CA LEU A 64 6.71 3.26 -7.21
C LEU A 64 7.75 2.44 -7.98
N ASN A 65 7.83 1.14 -7.67
CA ASN A 65 8.76 0.25 -8.35
C ASN A 65 8.18 -0.16 -9.72
N ILE A 66 8.72 0.47 -10.75
CA ILE A 66 8.32 0.29 -12.14
C ILE A 66 9.43 -0.51 -12.83
N GLY A 67 9.28 -1.84 -12.84
CA GLY A 67 10.25 -2.75 -13.44
C GLY A 67 10.32 -2.56 -14.96
N GLY A 68 11.50 -2.18 -15.45
CA GLY A 68 11.78 -1.93 -16.86
C GLY A 68 12.82 -0.84 -17.11
N VAL A 69 13.06 0.03 -16.13
CA VAL A 69 14.14 1.03 -16.15
C VAL A 69 14.93 0.88 -14.86
N VAL A 70 15.88 -0.06 -14.85
CA VAL A 70 16.95 -0.10 -13.86
C VAL A 70 17.96 0.96 -14.28
N SER A 71 17.62 2.22 -14.04
CA SER A 71 18.64 3.25 -13.85
C SER A 71 18.47 3.77 -12.44
N ASP A 72 19.55 3.75 -11.67
CA ASP A 72 19.65 4.15 -10.27
C ASP A 72 19.23 5.62 -10.01
N GLU A 73 18.82 6.38 -11.03
CA GLU A 73 18.41 7.78 -10.97
C GLU A 73 16.89 8.02 -11.12
N THR A 74 16.10 6.98 -11.34
CA THR A 74 14.69 7.14 -11.75
C THR A 74 13.70 7.04 -10.59
N ASN A 75 13.69 8.10 -9.77
CA ASN A 75 12.82 8.22 -8.60
C ASN A 75 11.37 8.51 -9.01
N ASN A 76 10.55 7.47 -9.10
CA ASN A 76 9.09 7.63 -9.13
C ASN A 76 8.59 7.75 -7.69
N THR A 77 7.98 8.88 -7.37
CA THR A 77 7.53 9.20 -6.02
C THR A 77 6.02 9.17 -5.97
N ILE A 78 5.50 8.58 -4.91
CA ILE A 78 4.08 8.62 -4.58
C ILE A 78 3.94 9.14 -3.16
N ALA A 79 3.05 10.12 -2.97
CA ALA A 79 2.65 10.60 -1.65
C ALA A 79 1.13 10.47 -1.51
N CYS A 80 0.72 10.18 -0.28
CA CYS A 80 -0.67 9.98 0.05
C CYS A 80 -1.01 10.73 1.33
N ASP A 81 -2.26 11.16 1.42
CA ASP A 81 -2.85 11.68 2.64
C ASP A 81 -3.79 10.63 3.22
N CYS A 82 -3.47 10.21 4.45
CA CYS A 82 -4.22 9.21 5.20
C CYS A 82 -5.10 9.83 6.28
N SER A 83 -5.36 11.14 6.23
CA SER A 83 -6.18 11.85 7.23
C SER A 83 -7.69 11.59 7.06
N PHE A 84 -8.08 10.78 6.07
CA PHE A 84 -9.48 10.54 5.72
C PHE A 84 -10.10 9.42 6.56
N ASN A 85 -11.42 9.53 6.76
CA ASN A 85 -12.22 8.54 7.47
C ASN A 85 -11.63 8.11 8.83
N ASN A 86 -11.31 9.09 9.70
CA ASN A 86 -10.64 8.85 11.00
C ASN A 86 -9.29 8.14 10.89
N ASN A 87 -8.49 8.52 9.90
CA ASN A 87 -7.18 7.96 9.63
C ASN A 87 -7.20 6.47 9.26
N MET A 88 -8.26 6.01 8.59
CA MET A 88 -8.42 4.62 8.14
C MET A 88 -8.23 4.46 6.63
N THR A 89 -8.31 5.54 5.86
CA THR A 89 -8.27 5.52 4.40
C THR A 89 -7.20 6.48 3.88
N CYS A 90 -6.34 6.00 2.99
CA CYS A 90 -5.35 6.82 2.32
C CYS A 90 -5.78 7.14 0.88
N HIS A 91 -5.50 8.37 0.47
CA HIS A 91 -5.70 8.84 -0.89
C HIS A 91 -4.40 9.39 -1.49
N ILE A 92 -4.13 9.10 -2.75
CA ILE A 92 -2.95 9.59 -3.48
C ILE A 92 -3.09 11.10 -3.71
N THR A 93 -2.12 11.86 -3.21
CA THR A 93 -2.08 13.33 -3.35
C THR A 93 -0.96 13.79 -4.27
N GLU A 94 0.10 13.00 -4.44
CA GLU A 94 1.22 13.32 -5.33
C GLU A 94 1.68 12.07 -6.05
N LEU A 95 1.83 12.17 -7.38
CA LEU A 95 2.31 11.08 -8.22
C LEU A 95 3.30 11.62 -9.25
N ILE A 96 4.59 11.42 -8.97
CA ILE A 96 5.69 11.88 -9.83
C ILE A 96 6.27 10.68 -10.57
N LEU A 97 6.16 10.70 -11.90
CA LEU A 97 6.66 9.65 -12.78
C LEU A 97 7.82 10.18 -13.64
N LYS A 98 9.01 10.28 -13.05
CA LYS A 98 10.22 10.79 -13.75
C LYS A 98 10.82 9.76 -14.70
N SER A 99 10.58 8.47 -14.47
CA SER A 99 11.22 7.39 -15.23
C SER A 99 10.54 7.03 -16.53
N ILE A 100 9.35 7.56 -16.76
CA ILE A 100 8.58 7.27 -17.96
C ILE A 100 8.53 8.55 -18.76
N SER A 101 9.23 8.57 -19.89
CA SER A 101 8.98 9.56 -20.93
C SER A 101 7.52 9.39 -21.35
N LEU A 102 6.63 10.28 -20.88
CA LEU A 102 5.22 10.39 -21.27
C LEU A 102 5.13 10.84 -22.74
N SER A 103 5.65 10.04 -23.66
CA SER A 103 5.68 10.37 -25.07
C SER A 103 4.32 10.02 -25.67
N GLY A 104 3.43 11.01 -25.74
CA GLY A 104 2.12 10.85 -26.35
C GLY A 104 1.00 11.56 -25.59
N LYS A 105 0.22 10.79 -24.82
CA LYS A 105 -1.07 11.22 -24.24
C LYS A 105 -1.08 10.98 -22.73
N LEU A 106 -1.56 11.96 -21.98
CA LEU A 106 -1.79 11.81 -20.55
C LEU A 106 -2.90 10.76 -20.31
N PRO A 107 -2.68 9.75 -19.44
CA PRO A 107 -3.68 8.72 -19.14
C PRO A 107 -4.95 9.37 -18.61
N PRO A 108 -6.13 9.17 -19.25
CA PRO A 108 -7.38 9.71 -18.74
C PRO A 108 -7.76 9.13 -17.37
N GLU A 109 -7.19 7.99 -16.99
CA GLU A 109 -7.39 7.33 -15.70
C GLU A 109 -6.82 8.13 -14.53
N LEU A 110 -5.92 9.09 -14.77
CA LEU A 110 -5.50 10.06 -13.74
C LEU A 110 -6.68 10.84 -13.16
N ALA A 111 -7.76 11.03 -13.93
CA ALA A 111 -8.98 11.67 -13.43
C ALA A 111 -9.70 10.84 -12.34
N LYS A 112 -9.39 9.55 -12.21
CA LYS A 112 -9.92 8.69 -11.13
C LYS A 112 -9.22 8.94 -9.80
N LEU A 113 -8.03 9.54 -9.80
CA LEU A 113 -7.31 9.96 -8.60
C LEU A 113 -7.83 11.33 -8.14
N GLN A 114 -8.99 11.34 -7.48
CA GLN A 114 -9.72 12.58 -7.17
C GLN A 114 -8.99 13.52 -6.21
N TYR A 115 -8.09 12.98 -5.39
CA TYR A 115 -7.32 13.73 -4.41
C TYR A 115 -5.92 14.11 -4.90
N LEU A 116 -5.59 13.79 -6.15
CA LEU A 116 -4.30 14.11 -6.73
C LEU A 116 -4.15 15.64 -6.89
N GLN A 117 -3.13 16.19 -6.25
CA GLN A 117 -2.82 17.61 -6.26
C GLN A 117 -1.57 17.93 -7.07
N LYS A 118 -0.62 16.98 -7.14
CA LYS A 118 0.69 17.17 -7.77
C LYS A 118 1.07 16.00 -8.66
N MET A 119 1.65 16.33 -9.81
CA MET A 119 2.15 15.41 -10.83
C MET A 119 3.47 15.91 -11.42
#